data_AF-A0A8H7L7M3-F1
#
_entry.id   AF-A0A8H7L7M3-F1
#
_cell.length_a   1.000
_cell.length_b   1.000
_cell.length_c   1.000
_cell.angle_alpha   90.00
_cell.angle_beta   90.00
_cell.angle_gamma   90.00
#
_symmetry.space_group_name_H-M   'P 1'
#
loop_
_entity.id
_entity.type
_entity.pdbx_description
1 polymer ?
#
loop_
_entity_poly.entity_id
_entity_poly.type
_entity_poly.pdbx_seq_one_letter_code
_entity_poly.pdbx_strand_id
1 'polypeptide(L)'
;MLSCSLITAAALSLFAGSALAESHQVTFTNNCGYGTPLFLYQGNGNPQGATTISGELNGGIAWLGDWSDCEASGVNCGAVEFTLQNTGYSQADITLEVGTNGEWGNHQ
;
A
#
# COMPACT_ATOMS: atom_id res chain seq x y z
N MET A 1 2.50 13.58 -68.90
CA MET A 1 3.10 13.76 -67.56
C MET A 1 2.28 14.82 -66.85
N LEU A 2 1.35 14.40 -65.98
CA LEU A 2 0.60 15.31 -65.11
C LEU A 2 0.55 14.66 -63.72
N SER A 3 1.08 15.39 -62.77
CA SER A 3 1.30 15.08 -61.37
C SER A 3 -0.01 14.83 -60.62
N CYS A 4 -0.03 13.83 -59.73
CA CYS A 4 -0.84 13.88 -58.53
C CYS A 4 -0.25 12.94 -57.47
N SER A 5 0.92 13.31 -56.94
CA SER A 5 1.42 12.77 -55.68
C SER A 5 0.49 13.23 -54.55
N LEU A 6 -0.46 12.40 -54.14
CA LEU A 6 -1.28 12.66 -52.96
C LEU A 6 -0.46 12.31 -51.72
N ILE A 7 0.21 13.33 -51.18
CA ILE A 7 0.93 13.30 -49.90
C ILE A 7 -0.07 13.60 -48.78
N THR A 8 -0.26 12.58 -47.92
CA THR A 8 -0.56 12.56 -46.48
C THR A 8 -1.60 13.50 -45.85
N ALA A 9 -2.49 12.88 -45.05
CA ALA A 9 -2.68 13.28 -43.66
C ALA A 9 -3.16 12.06 -42.84
N ALA A 10 -2.23 11.33 -42.22
CA ALA A 10 -2.57 10.40 -41.15
C ALA A 10 -2.80 11.26 -39.89
N ALA A 11 -4.05 11.46 -39.50
CA ALA A 11 -4.38 12.11 -38.24
C ALA A 11 -4.01 11.17 -37.08
N LEU A 12 -2.81 11.36 -36.51
CA LEU A 12 -2.44 10.77 -35.22
C LEU A 12 -3.25 11.49 -34.13
N SER A 13 -4.41 10.93 -33.78
CA SER A 13 -5.15 11.33 -32.59
C SER A 13 -4.33 10.95 -31.36
N LEU A 14 -3.56 11.91 -30.83
CA LEU A 14 -2.95 11.85 -29.51
C LEU A 14 -4.06 11.87 -28.46
N PHE A 15 -4.62 10.71 -28.15
CA PHE A 15 -5.23 10.51 -26.83
C PHE A 15 -4.10 10.43 -25.81
N ALA A 16 -3.50 11.57 -25.49
CA ALA A 16 -2.78 11.75 -24.24
C ALA A 16 -3.82 11.89 -23.12
N GLY A 17 -4.56 10.81 -22.87
CA GLY A 17 -5.23 10.65 -21.60
C GLY A 17 -4.11 10.60 -20.58
N SER A 18 -4.01 11.64 -19.74
CA SER A 18 -3.21 11.57 -18.54
C SER A 18 -3.80 10.43 -17.71
N ALA A 19 -3.28 9.21 -17.89
CA ALA A 19 -3.35 8.21 -16.84
C ALA A 19 -2.67 8.88 -15.65
N LEU A 20 -3.46 9.44 -14.74
CA LEU A 20 -2.94 9.94 -13.48
C LEU A 20 -2.29 8.73 -12.83
N ALA A 21 -0.96 8.72 -12.82
CA ALA A 21 -0.21 7.69 -12.13
C ALA A 21 -0.56 7.81 -10.66
N GLU A 22 -1.46 6.96 -10.19
CA GLU A 22 -1.77 6.84 -8.78
C GLU A 22 -0.51 6.44 -8.02
N SER A 23 -0.30 7.03 -6.85
CA SER A 23 0.82 6.70 -5.99
C SER A 23 0.46 7.01 -4.55
N HIS A 24 0.80 6.08 -3.66
CA HIS A 24 0.55 6.19 -2.23
C HIS A 24 1.85 6.04 -1.45
N GLN A 25 2.06 6.89 -0.45
CA GLN A 25 3.22 6.83 0.42
C GLN A 25 2.83 6.26 1.78
N VAL A 26 3.53 5.22 2.21
CA VAL A 26 3.42 4.65 3.56
C VAL A 26 4.64 5.09 4.36
N THR A 27 4.41 5.74 5.50
CA THR A 27 5.45 6.15 6.44
C THR A 27 5.15 5.63 7.84
N PHE A 28 6.19 5.47 8.66
CA PHE A 28 6.07 5.01 10.03
C PHE A 28 6.73 6.01 10.97
N THR A 29 6.06 6.30 12.08
CA THR A 29 6.65 6.99 13.23
C THR A 29 6.65 6.03 14.40
N ASN A 30 7.82 5.47 14.74
CA ASN A 30 7.98 4.61 15.90
C ASN A 30 8.44 5.43 17.12
N ASN A 31 7.51 5.72 18.02
CA ASN A 31 7.79 6.43 19.27
C ASN A 31 8.10 5.49 20.44
N CYS A 32 8.04 4.16 20.24
CA CYS A 32 8.25 3.18 21.31
C CYS A 32 9.75 3.01 21.65
N GLY A 33 10.64 3.27 20.69
CA GLY A 33 12.09 3.06 20.84
C GLY A 33 12.51 1.59 20.74
N TYR A 34 11.58 0.68 20.42
CA TYR A 34 11.81 -0.74 20.15
C TYR A 34 10.90 -1.21 19.01
N GLY A 35 11.20 -2.39 18.48
CA GLY A 35 10.46 -3.00 17.36
C GLY A 35 10.73 -2.33 16.01
N THR A 36 10.46 -3.07 14.94
CA THR A 36 10.68 -2.66 13.55
C THR A 36 9.34 -2.44 12.87
N PRO A 37 8.98 -1.21 12.45
CA PRO A 37 7.77 -1.00 11.67
C PRO A 37 7.84 -1.72 10.33
N LEU A 38 6.91 -2.62 10.09
CA LEU A 38 6.79 -3.40 8.87
C LEU A 38 5.39 -3.27 8.31
N PHE A 39 5.25 -3.37 7.00
CA PHE A 39 3.97 -3.65 6.34
C PHE A 39 4.15 -4.56 5.14
N LEU A 40 3.04 -5.18 4.75
CA LEU A 40 2.88 -5.87 3.48
C LEU A 40 1.50 -5.50 2.91
N TYR A 41 1.26 -5.84 1.64
CA TYR A 41 -0.03 -5.58 1.00
C TYR A 41 -0.29 -6.60 -0.10
N GLN A 42 -1.50 -6.65 -0.66
CA GLN A 42 -1.88 -7.64 -1.67
C GLN A 42 -0.91 -7.69 -2.87
N GLY A 43 -0.37 -6.54 -3.31
CA GLY A 43 0.58 -6.45 -4.41
C GLY A 43 2.03 -6.82 -4.05
N ASN A 44 2.38 -6.94 -2.77
CA ASN A 44 3.66 -7.42 -2.29
C ASN A 44 3.55 -8.01 -0.88
N GLY A 45 3.53 -9.35 -0.82
CA GLY A 45 3.44 -10.09 0.44
C GLY A 45 4.73 -10.19 1.25
N ASN A 46 5.83 -9.59 0.79
CA ASN A 46 7.08 -9.54 1.56
C ASN A 46 7.02 -8.35 2.55
N PRO A 47 7.17 -8.57 3.87
CA PRO A 47 7.26 -7.50 4.84
C PRO A 47 8.38 -6.51 4.49
N GLN A 48 8.07 -5.21 4.58
CA GLN A 48 9.00 -4.13 4.26
C GLN A 48 8.75 -2.91 5.15
N GLY A 49 9.73 -2.02 5.22
CA GLY A 49 9.58 -0.71 5.86
C GLY A 49 8.86 0.31 4.97
N ALA A 50 8.88 1.57 5.38
CA ALA A 50 8.25 2.69 4.66
C ALA A 50 8.66 2.72 3.18
N THR A 51 7.70 2.92 2.30
CA THR A 51 7.95 3.04 0.86
C THR A 51 6.82 3.79 0.15
N THR A 52 7.09 4.16 -1.10
CA THR A 52 6.08 4.68 -2.02
C THR A 52 5.65 3.57 -2.96
N ILE A 53 4.34 3.35 -3.05
CA ILE A 53 3.73 2.39 -3.97
C ILE A 53 3.24 3.16 -5.20
N SER A 54 3.51 2.60 -6.38
CA SER A 54 2.94 3.05 -7.65
C SER A 54 1.66 2.26 -7.92
N GLY A 55 0.53 2.97 -7.99
CA GLY A 55 -0.82 2.39 -8.06
C GLY A 55 -1.51 2.35 -6.70
N GLU A 56 -2.71 1.76 -6.72
CA GLU A 56 -3.51 1.45 -5.54
C GLU A 56 -2.76 0.57 -4.52
N LEU A 57 -3.10 0.72 -3.25
CA LEU A 57 -2.66 -0.15 -2.18
C LEU A 57 -3.87 -0.85 -1.60
N ASN A 58 -4.13 -2.06 -2.07
CA ASN A 58 -5.27 -2.87 -1.64
C ASN A 58 -4.88 -3.84 -0.55
N GLY A 59 -5.61 -3.83 0.57
CA GLY A 59 -5.41 -4.79 1.67
C GLY A 59 -3.98 -4.77 2.21
N GLY A 60 -3.55 -3.62 2.70
CA GLY A 60 -2.30 -3.46 3.45
C GLY A 60 -2.50 -3.76 4.93
N ILE A 61 -1.47 -4.30 5.57
CA ILE A 61 -1.39 -4.44 7.02
C ILE A 61 -0.02 -3.99 7.49
N ALA A 62 0.01 -3.11 8.49
CA ALA A 62 1.22 -2.62 9.15
C ALA A 62 1.25 -3.00 10.62
N TRP A 63 2.39 -3.44 11.11
CA TRP A 63 2.60 -3.86 12.50
C TRP A 63 4.00 -3.50 12.97
N LEU A 64 4.24 -3.65 14.27
CA LEU A 64 5.56 -3.48 14.87
C LEU A 64 6.24 -4.86 15.00
N GLY A 65 7.01 -5.25 14.00
CA GLY A 65 7.78 -6.50 13.99
C GLY A 65 8.90 -6.52 15.04
N ASP A 66 9.50 -7.71 15.23
CA ASP A 66 10.61 -7.97 16.16
C ASP A 66 10.33 -7.59 17.63
N TRP A 67 9.05 -7.42 17.97
CA TRP A 67 8.57 -7.19 19.33
C TRP A 67 7.49 -8.22 19.64
N SER A 68 7.56 -8.86 20.82
CA SER A 68 6.49 -9.69 21.38
C SER A 68 5.84 -10.72 20.43
N ASP A 69 6.62 -11.29 19.50
CA ASP A 69 6.12 -12.20 18.47
C ASP A 69 4.94 -11.64 17.64
N CYS A 70 4.94 -10.32 17.37
CA CYS A 70 3.93 -9.68 16.51
C CYS A 70 3.95 -10.28 15.10
N GLU A 71 2.81 -10.78 14.64
CA GLU A 71 2.68 -11.38 13.31
C GLU A 71 2.04 -10.41 12.30
N ALA A 72 2.24 -10.70 11.00
CA ALA A 72 1.64 -9.94 9.91
C ALA A 72 0.11 -10.13 9.76
N SER A 73 -0.51 -10.89 10.67
CA SER A 73 -1.96 -11.04 10.83
C SER A 73 -2.54 -10.10 11.91
N GLY A 74 -1.67 -9.36 12.61
CA GLY A 74 -2.06 -8.64 13.83
C GLY A 74 -2.10 -9.53 15.07
N VAL A 75 -1.80 -10.84 14.97
CA VAL A 75 -1.73 -11.72 16.14
C VAL A 75 -0.64 -11.24 17.10
N ASN A 76 -0.97 -11.28 18.40
CA ASN A 76 -0.18 -10.85 19.56
C ASN A 76 -0.06 -9.33 19.75
N CYS A 77 -0.48 -8.50 18.79
CA CYS A 77 -0.16 -7.08 18.77
C CYS A 77 -1.27 -6.21 18.16
N GLY A 78 -1.12 -4.89 18.25
CA GLY A 78 -1.90 -3.98 17.41
C GLY A 78 -1.32 -3.92 16.00
N ALA A 79 -2.21 -3.97 15.01
CA ALA A 79 -1.87 -3.70 13.62
C ALA A 79 -2.85 -2.69 13.01
N VAL A 80 -2.42 -2.04 11.93
CA VAL A 80 -3.25 -1.13 11.14
C VAL A 80 -3.50 -1.78 9.79
N GLU A 81 -4.77 -2.01 9.48
CA GLU A 81 -5.20 -2.51 8.17
C GLU A 81 -5.68 -1.33 7.33
N PHE A 82 -5.34 -1.30 6.05
CA PHE A 82 -5.66 -0.16 5.20
C PHE A 82 -5.78 -0.48 3.72
N THR A 83 -6.63 0.28 3.05
CA THR A 83 -6.74 0.39 1.60
C THR A 83 -6.58 1.85 1.19
N LEU A 84 -5.69 2.13 0.24
CA LEU A 84 -5.46 3.46 -0.30
C LEU A 84 -5.75 3.44 -1.80
N GLN A 85 -6.75 4.23 -2.19
CA GLN A 85 -7.17 4.36 -3.59
C GLN A 85 -7.53 5.81 -3.91
N ASN A 86 -7.14 6.29 -5.09
CA ASN A 86 -7.56 7.58 -5.65
C ASN A 86 -8.99 7.53 -6.18
N THR A 87 -9.47 6.35 -6.56
CA THR A 87 -10.84 6.09 -7.00
C THR A 87 -11.55 5.19 -6.00
N GLY A 88 -12.80 5.48 -5.64
CA GLY A 88 -13.49 4.72 -4.60
C GLY A 88 -13.22 5.30 -3.21
N TYR A 89 -12.87 4.45 -2.24
CA TYR A 89 -12.66 4.85 -0.85
C TYR A 89 -11.31 4.38 -0.33
N SER A 90 -10.57 5.29 0.29
CA SER A 90 -9.50 4.92 1.20
C SER A 90 -10.12 4.64 2.58
N GLN A 91 -9.65 3.58 3.22
CA GLN A 91 -10.18 3.11 4.50
C GLN A 91 -9.04 2.52 5.31
N ALA A 92 -9.10 2.70 6.62
CA ALA A 92 -8.16 2.12 7.55
C ALA A 92 -8.88 1.78 8.86
N ASP A 93 -8.43 0.73 9.50
CA ASP A 93 -8.88 0.31 10.81
C ASP A 93 -7.71 -0.25 11.64
N ILE A 94 -7.94 -0.38 12.93
CA ILE A 94 -6.97 -0.91 13.88
C ILE A 94 -7.50 -2.27 14.32
N THR A 95 -6.68 -3.30 14.10
CA THR A 95 -6.98 -4.65 14.56
C THR A 95 -6.18 -4.98 15.81
N LEU A 96 -6.82 -5.72 16.71
CA LEU A 96 -6.28 -6.20 17.97
C LEU A 96 -6.56 -7.70 18.05
N GLU A 97 -5.78 -8.48 17.31
CA GLU A 97 -6.00 -9.93 17.25
C GLU A 97 -5.28 -10.62 18.41
N VAL A 98 -6.05 -11.39 19.18
CA VAL A 98 -5.55 -12.04 20.40
C VAL A 98 -4.68 -13.25 20.03
N GLY A 99 -3.55 -13.40 20.70
CA GLY A 99 -2.68 -14.57 20.57
C GLY A 99 -3.34 -15.88 21.04
N THR A 100 -2.73 -17.01 20.66
CA THR A 100 -3.18 -18.37 21.02
C THR A 100 -3.29 -18.63 22.54
N ASN A 101 -2.64 -17.81 23.36
CA ASN A 101 -2.68 -17.90 24.82
C ASN A 101 -3.78 -17.04 25.47
N GLY A 102 -4.56 -16.27 24.70
CA GLY A 102 -5.62 -15.40 25.24
C GLY A 102 -5.12 -14.19 26.04
N GLU A 103 -3.80 -14.03 26.17
CA GLU A 103 -3.17 -12.88 26.80
C GLU A 103 -3.00 -11.78 25.76
N TRP A 104 -3.70 -10.66 26.01
CA TRP A 104 -3.51 -9.42 25.29
C TRP A 104 -2.04 -9.00 25.35
N GLY A 105 -1.48 -8.54 24.22
CA GLY A 105 -0.33 -7.65 24.27
C GLY A 105 -0.69 -6.47 25.18
N ASN A 106 -0.06 -6.40 26.34
CA ASN A 106 -0.43 -5.43 27.38
C ASN A 106 -0.25 -4.01 26.83
N HIS A 107 -1.34 -3.25 26.79
CA HIS A 107 -1.31 -1.80 26.67
C HIS A 107 -1.64 -1.22 28.04
N GLN A 108 -0.64 -1.13 28.91
CA GLN A 108 -0.59 -0.08 29.93
C GLN A 108 0.07 1.16 29.33
#